data_AF-A0A3R7C2S9-F1
#
_entry.id   AF-A0A3R7C2S9-F1
#
_cell.length_a   1.000
_cell.length_b   1.000
_cell.length_c   1.000
_cell.angle_alpha   90.00
_cell.angle_beta   90.00
_cell.angle_gamma   90.00
#
_symmetry.space_group_name_H-M   'P 1'
#
loop_
_entity.id
_entity.type
_entity.pdbx_description
1 polymer ?
#
loop_
_entity_poly.entity_id
_entity_poly.type
_entity_poly.pdbx_seq_one_letter_code
_entity_poly.pdbx_strand_id
1 'polypeptide(L)'
;MFLLGVEANDALRENRLNDAEHSHKTIIRYLQTQTLSEPEAEPKIAVGYHQLGRIAEERQQFDVAEQWYRKALEIFKRLGFQQGRLHESVAWFAKTYGTASAYRMPVVEVIRSWLGRLFEAMGREGFVNAWREATGGEEPRIDEIKVKG
;
A
#
# COMPACT_ATOMS: atom_id res chain seq x y z
N MET A 1 38.07 17.40 -7.71
CA MET A 1 36.69 17.77 -8.11
C MET A 1 35.87 16.48 -8.20
N PHE A 2 35.49 15.97 -7.03
CA PHE A 2 34.61 14.81 -6.84
C PHE A 2 33.51 15.35 -5.91
N LEU A 3 32.23 15.06 -6.21
CA LEU A 3 30.98 15.48 -5.52
C LEU A 3 30.07 16.37 -6.39
N LEU A 4 29.42 15.78 -7.41
CA LEU A 4 28.18 16.35 -7.98
C LEU A 4 27.17 15.27 -8.45
N GLY A 5 27.51 13.98 -8.40
CA GLY A 5 26.62 12.91 -8.92
C GLY A 5 25.56 12.39 -7.94
N VAL A 6 25.76 12.56 -6.63
CA VAL A 6 24.85 12.02 -5.60
C VAL A 6 23.85 13.08 -5.12
N GLU A 7 24.28 14.33 -4.89
CA GLU A 7 23.41 15.41 -4.41
C GLU A 7 22.35 15.88 -5.41
N ALA A 8 22.61 15.79 -6.72
CA ALA A 8 21.64 16.18 -7.75
C ALA A 8 20.48 15.18 -7.88
N ASN A 9 20.73 13.89 -7.61
CA ASN A 9 19.69 12.86 -7.61
C ASN A 9 18.82 12.95 -6.35
N ASP A 10 19.42 13.27 -5.21
CA ASP A 10 18.69 13.45 -3.94
C ASP A 10 17.80 14.70 -3.97
N ALA A 11 18.31 15.85 -4.44
CA ALA A 11 17.53 17.08 -4.57
C ALA A 11 16.34 16.94 -5.55
N LEU A 12 16.56 16.26 -6.69
CA LEU A 12 15.48 16.00 -7.65
C LEU A 12 14.46 14.99 -7.11
N ARG A 13 14.89 14.00 -6.32
CA ARG A 13 14.02 13.02 -5.69
C ARG A 13 13.14 13.66 -4.62
N GLU A 14 13.71 14.46 -3.72
CA GLU A 14 12.94 15.17 -2.70
C GLU A 14 11.91 16.13 -3.32
N ASN A 15 12.30 16.88 -4.36
CA ASN A 15 11.37 17.76 -5.05
C ASN A 15 10.22 16.97 -5.70
N ARG A 16 10.53 15.86 -6.39
CA ARG A 16 9.51 14.98 -6.96
C ARG A 16 8.59 14.39 -5.89
N LEU A 17 9.13 14.03 -4.72
CA LEU A 17 8.34 13.50 -3.61
C LEU A 17 7.42 14.57 -3.02
N ASN A 18 7.89 15.82 -2.88
CA ASN A 18 7.08 16.96 -2.44
C ASN A 18 5.93 17.21 -3.43
N ASP A 19 6.21 17.24 -4.72
CA ASP A 19 5.22 17.45 -5.78
C ASP A 19 4.18 16.31 -5.81
N ALA A 20 4.63 15.07 -5.67
CA ALA A 20 3.76 13.89 -5.61
C ALA A 20 2.88 13.89 -4.35
N GLU A 21 3.45 14.22 -3.20
CA GLU A 21 2.72 14.31 -1.94
C GLU A 21 1.64 15.40 -2.01
N HIS A 22 2.01 16.58 -2.53
CA HIS A 22 1.09 17.69 -2.72
C HIS A 22 -0.06 17.28 -3.64
N SER A 23 0.26 16.67 -4.78
CA SER A 23 -0.73 16.22 -5.76
C SER A 23 -1.70 15.20 -5.15
N HIS A 24 -1.20 14.19 -4.43
CA HIS A 24 -2.05 13.20 -3.77
C HIS A 24 -2.92 13.81 -2.68
N LYS A 25 -2.39 14.70 -1.83
CA LYS A 25 -3.18 15.42 -0.81
C LYS A 25 -4.28 16.27 -1.46
N THR A 26 -3.97 16.94 -2.56
CA THR A 26 -4.94 17.77 -3.30
C THR A 26 -6.03 16.92 -3.93
N ILE A 27 -5.69 15.80 -4.57
CA ILE A 27 -6.67 14.87 -5.14
C ILE A 27 -7.56 14.27 -4.05
N ILE A 28 -6.98 13.81 -2.93
CA ILE A 28 -7.76 13.27 -1.80
C ILE A 28 -8.72 14.33 -1.26
N ARG A 29 -8.24 15.56 -1.04
CA ARG A 29 -9.08 16.66 -0.58
C ARG A 29 -10.20 16.92 -1.56
N TYR A 30 -9.90 17.02 -2.85
CA TYR A 30 -10.90 17.24 -3.90
C TYR A 30 -11.98 16.15 -3.87
N LEU A 31 -11.57 14.87 -3.85
CA LEU A 31 -12.48 13.72 -3.79
C LEU A 31 -13.30 13.64 -2.49
N GLN A 32 -12.77 14.14 -1.36
CA GLN A 32 -13.49 14.22 -0.09
C GLN A 32 -14.45 15.41 -0.02
N THR A 33 -14.13 16.53 -0.70
CA THR A 33 -14.94 17.76 -0.69
C THR A 33 -16.09 17.73 -1.68
N GLN A 34 -15.95 17.02 -2.80
CA GLN A 34 -17.09 16.75 -3.65
C GLN A 34 -17.95 15.69 -2.97
N THR A 35 -19.20 16.02 -2.66
CA THR A 35 -20.27 15.05 -2.37
C THR A 35 -20.61 14.28 -3.65
N LEU A 36 -19.62 13.62 -4.25
CA LEU A 36 -19.89 12.58 -5.23
C LEU A 36 -20.35 11.39 -4.40
N SER A 37 -21.65 11.16 -4.41
CA SER A 37 -22.33 9.95 -3.93
C SER A 37 -21.91 8.70 -4.73
N GLU A 38 -20.67 8.64 -5.21
CA GLU A 38 -20.18 7.58 -6.08
C GLU A 38 -19.36 6.55 -5.29
N PRO A 39 -19.70 5.27 -5.43
CA PRO A 39 -18.88 4.14 -4.94
C PRO A 39 -17.42 4.17 -5.42
N GLU A 40 -17.09 4.98 -6.44
CA GLU A 40 -15.74 5.07 -7.03
C GLU A 40 -14.78 6.04 -6.33
N ALA A 41 -15.25 6.95 -5.49
CA ALA A 41 -14.39 7.94 -4.84
C ALA A 41 -13.53 7.28 -3.75
N GLU A 42 -14.14 6.40 -2.96
CA GLU A 42 -13.48 5.71 -1.84
C GLU A 42 -12.26 4.87 -2.27
N PRO A 43 -12.31 4.03 -3.33
CA PRO A 43 -11.13 3.33 -3.82
C PRO A 43 -10.00 4.28 -4.24
N LYS A 44 -10.32 5.40 -4.91
CA LYS A 44 -9.33 6.40 -5.35
C LYS A 44 -8.66 7.09 -4.16
N ILE A 45 -9.42 7.38 -3.10
CA ILE A 45 -8.90 7.95 -1.84
C ILE A 45 -7.99 6.93 -1.13
N ALA A 46 -8.38 5.65 -1.07
CA ALA A 46 -7.57 4.60 -0.45
C ALA A 46 -6.21 4.43 -1.15
N VAL A 47 -6.19 4.44 -2.49
CA VAL A 47 -4.96 4.44 -3.29
C VAL A 47 -4.12 5.69 -3.00
N GLY A 48 -4.74 6.87 -2.96
CA GLY A 48 -4.05 8.13 -2.63
C GLY A 48 -3.35 8.07 -1.27
N TYR A 49 -4.01 7.55 -0.24
CA TYR A 49 -3.40 7.37 1.08
C TYR A 49 -2.21 6.41 1.04
N HIS A 50 -2.26 5.32 0.29
CA HIS A 50 -1.09 4.44 0.17
C HIS A 50 0.09 5.07 -0.54
N GLN A 51 -0.16 5.87 -1.58
CA GLN A 51 0.93 6.60 -2.26
C GLN A 51 1.59 7.61 -1.31
N LEU A 52 0.82 8.26 -0.43
CA LEU A 52 1.36 9.08 0.65
C LEU A 52 2.17 8.27 1.67
N GLY A 53 1.73 7.05 1.97
CA GLY A 53 2.50 6.09 2.76
C GLY A 53 3.87 5.83 2.14
N ARG A 54 3.92 5.42 0.87
CA ARG A 54 5.16 5.18 0.12
C ARG A 54 6.07 6.39 0.05
N ILE A 55 5.54 7.58 -0.18
CA ILE A 55 6.34 8.81 -0.18
C ILE A 55 6.98 9.05 1.19
N ALA A 56 6.25 8.80 2.28
CA ALA A 56 6.81 8.89 3.62
C ALA A 56 7.87 7.82 3.88
N GLU A 57 7.74 6.60 3.35
CA GLU A 57 8.81 5.58 3.38
C GLU A 57 10.06 6.02 2.63
N GLU A 58 9.88 6.61 1.44
CA GLU A 58 10.98 7.13 0.62
C GLU A 58 11.74 8.27 1.30
N ARG A 59 11.12 8.91 2.30
CA ARG A 59 11.72 9.91 3.20
C ARG A 59 12.09 9.36 4.58
N GLN A 60 11.99 8.04 4.80
CA GLN A 60 12.27 7.37 6.07
C GLN A 60 11.39 7.85 7.25
N GLN A 61 10.22 8.42 6.97
CA GLN A 61 9.23 8.87 7.95
C GLN A 61 8.22 7.75 8.24
N PHE A 62 8.68 6.68 8.88
CA PHE A 62 7.92 5.43 9.02
C PHE A 62 6.62 5.57 9.83
N ASP A 63 6.64 6.43 10.84
CA ASP A 63 5.51 6.82 11.68
C ASP A 63 4.45 7.64 10.92
N VAL A 64 4.87 8.43 9.94
CA VAL A 64 3.95 9.12 9.01
C VAL A 64 3.39 8.12 7.99
N ALA A 65 4.24 7.22 7.47
CA ALA A 65 3.82 6.17 6.54
C ALA A 65 2.74 5.27 7.13
N GLU A 66 2.92 4.83 8.38
CA GLU A 66 1.94 3.99 9.08
C GLU A 66 0.57 4.66 9.18
N GLN A 67 0.53 5.95 9.52
CA GLN A 67 -0.73 6.70 9.60
C GLN A 67 -1.46 6.73 8.26
N TRP A 68 -0.73 6.93 7.16
CA TRP A 68 -1.32 6.92 5.83
C TRP A 68 -1.83 5.54 5.43
N TYR A 69 -1.09 4.48 5.71
CA TYR A 69 -1.56 3.12 5.45
C TYR A 69 -2.78 2.74 6.27
N ARG A 70 -2.87 3.16 7.53
CA ARG A 70 -4.07 2.95 8.36
C ARG A 70 -5.32 3.60 7.76
N LYS A 71 -5.20 4.82 7.22
CA LYS A 71 -6.32 5.49 6.52
C LYS A 71 -6.74 4.77 5.24
N ALA A 72 -5.78 4.28 4.45
CA ALA A 72 -6.08 3.46 3.28
C ALA A 72 -6.85 2.18 3.67
N LEU A 73 -6.37 1.50 4.72
CA LEU A 73 -6.96 0.28 5.26
C LEU A 73 -8.37 0.46 5.80
N GLU A 74 -8.66 1.58 6.45
CA GLU A 74 -10.01 1.89 6.95
C GLU A 74 -11.03 1.99 5.81
N ILE A 75 -10.64 2.61 4.69
CA ILE A 75 -11.49 2.69 3.52
C ILE A 75 -11.65 1.32 2.85
N PHE A 76 -10.56 0.55 2.70
CA PHE A 76 -10.66 -0.80 2.16
C PHE A 76 -11.55 -1.72 3.02
N LYS A 77 -11.53 -1.57 4.34
CA LYS A 77 -12.48 -2.26 5.23
C LYS A 77 -13.92 -1.85 4.95
N ARG A 78 -14.20 -0.55 4.83
CA ARG A 78 -15.56 -0.02 4.61
C ARG A 78 -16.10 -0.42 3.25
N LEU A 79 -15.27 -0.36 2.22
CA LEU A 79 -15.59 -0.87 0.90
C LEU A 79 -15.93 -2.35 0.94
N GLY A 80 -15.38 -3.11 1.90
CA GLY A 80 -15.51 -4.55 2.00
C GLY A 80 -14.92 -5.22 0.75
N PHE A 81 -14.51 -6.47 0.78
CA PHE A 81 -15.43 -7.60 0.82
C PHE A 81 -16.80 -7.46 0.09
N GLN A 82 -17.36 -6.26 -0.20
CA GLN A 82 -18.66 -6.09 -0.85
C GLN A 82 -18.65 -6.30 -2.37
N GLN A 83 -17.47 -6.45 -2.99
CA GLN A 83 -17.36 -6.61 -4.44
C GLN A 83 -16.55 -7.85 -4.87
N GLY A 84 -16.24 -8.81 -3.99
CA GLY A 84 -15.44 -9.98 -4.40
C GLY A 84 -14.02 -9.65 -4.91
N ARG A 85 -13.54 -8.41 -4.68
CA ARG A 85 -12.24 -7.87 -5.14
C ARG A 85 -11.05 -8.30 -4.27
N LEU A 86 -11.16 -9.49 -3.67
CA LEU A 86 -10.14 -10.07 -2.80
C LEU A 86 -8.83 -10.29 -3.57
N HIS A 87 -8.96 -10.66 -4.84
CA HIS A 87 -7.85 -10.86 -5.76
C HIS A 87 -7.00 -9.59 -5.94
N GLU A 88 -7.63 -8.45 -6.23
CA GLU A 88 -6.92 -7.18 -6.41
C GLU A 88 -6.34 -6.65 -5.10
N SER A 89 -7.00 -6.96 -3.98
CA SER A 89 -6.49 -6.65 -2.65
C SER A 89 -5.21 -7.43 -2.36
N VAL A 90 -5.19 -8.75 -2.60
CA VAL A 90 -3.97 -9.57 -2.50
C VAL A 90 -2.88 -9.01 -3.39
N ALA A 91 -3.20 -8.60 -4.62
CA ALA A 91 -2.21 -8.07 -5.54
C ALA A 91 -1.51 -6.81 -5.02
N TRP A 92 -2.28 -5.93 -4.39
CA TRP A 92 -1.75 -4.72 -3.78
C TRP A 92 -0.89 -5.05 -2.55
N PHE A 93 -1.41 -5.86 -1.62
CA PHE A 93 -0.69 -6.18 -0.38
C PHE A 93 0.55 -7.05 -0.63
N ALA A 94 0.55 -7.94 -1.63
CA ALA A 94 1.70 -8.76 -1.99
C ALA A 94 2.89 -7.90 -2.44
N LYS A 95 2.63 -6.90 -3.30
CA LYS A 95 3.66 -5.96 -3.77
C LYS A 95 4.21 -5.10 -2.62
N THR A 96 3.32 -4.59 -1.77
CA THR A 96 3.72 -3.78 -0.61
C THR A 96 4.45 -4.63 0.44
N TYR A 97 4.05 -5.89 0.65
CA TYR A 97 4.73 -6.83 1.53
C TYR A 97 6.16 -7.12 1.09
N GLY A 98 6.38 -7.40 -0.20
CA GLY A 98 7.72 -7.65 -0.73
C GLY A 98 8.67 -6.49 -0.45
N THR A 99 8.19 -5.26 -0.67
CA THR A 99 8.96 -4.03 -0.39
C THR A 99 9.20 -3.86 1.12
N ALA A 100 8.15 -3.87 1.92
CA ALA A 100 8.25 -3.68 3.37
C ALA A 100 9.12 -4.74 4.05
N SER A 101 9.05 -6.00 3.59
CA SER A 101 9.87 -7.10 4.09
C SER A 101 11.34 -6.93 3.70
N ALA A 102 11.64 -6.56 2.45
CA ALA A 102 13.02 -6.35 1.99
C ALA A 102 13.74 -5.25 2.79
N TYR A 103 13.00 -4.20 3.15
CA TYR A 103 13.51 -3.07 3.92
C TYR A 103 13.26 -3.18 5.44
N ARG A 104 12.75 -4.31 5.94
CA ARG A 104 12.45 -4.57 7.37
C ARG A 104 11.61 -3.49 8.04
N MET A 105 10.60 -3.03 7.32
CA MET A 105 9.74 -1.94 7.78
C MET A 105 8.74 -2.46 8.81
N PRO A 106 8.48 -1.74 9.92
CA PRO A 106 7.52 -2.19 10.95
C PRO A 106 6.11 -2.44 10.42
N VAL A 107 5.71 -1.73 9.35
CA VAL A 107 4.42 -1.93 8.67
C VAL A 107 4.25 -3.34 8.08
N VAL A 108 5.35 -4.08 7.89
CA VAL A 108 5.29 -5.47 7.40
C VAL A 108 4.40 -6.34 8.29
N GLU A 109 4.35 -6.10 9.61
CA GLU A 109 3.48 -6.82 10.54
C GLU A 109 2.00 -6.51 10.31
N VAL A 110 1.69 -5.26 9.98
CA VAL A 110 0.34 -4.83 9.63
C VAL A 110 -0.07 -5.46 8.31
N ILE A 111 0.77 -5.37 7.27
CA ILE A 111 0.52 -5.96 5.95
C ILE A 111 0.37 -7.48 6.07
N ARG A 112 1.22 -8.14 6.86
CA ARG A 112 1.15 -9.57 7.17
C ARG A 112 -0.20 -9.93 7.79
N SER A 113 -0.65 -9.18 8.79
CA SER A 113 -1.95 -9.39 9.43
C SER A 113 -3.11 -9.26 8.43
N TRP A 114 -2.98 -8.36 7.46
CA TRP A 114 -3.96 -8.18 6.38
C TRP A 114 -3.96 -9.31 5.36
N LEU A 115 -2.77 -9.73 4.92
CA LEU A 115 -2.58 -10.90 4.07
C LEU A 115 -3.12 -12.17 4.75
N GLY A 116 -2.94 -12.31 6.07
CA GLY A 116 -3.53 -13.40 6.85
C GLY A 116 -5.05 -13.41 6.79
N ARG A 117 -5.71 -12.25 6.97
CA ARG A 117 -7.18 -12.17 6.84
C ARG A 117 -7.68 -12.46 5.42
N LEU A 118 -6.96 -11.99 4.40
CA LEU A 118 -7.28 -12.29 3.00
C LEU A 118 -7.09 -13.77 2.69
N PHE A 119 -6.04 -14.39 3.23
CA PHE A 119 -5.79 -15.83 3.11
C PHE A 119 -6.93 -16.65 3.73
N GLU A 120 -7.36 -16.32 4.95
CA GLU A 120 -8.46 -17.00 5.62
C GLU A 120 -9.79 -16.82 4.87
N ALA A 121 -10.03 -15.63 4.28
CA ALA A 121 -11.26 -15.36 3.54
C ALA A 121 -11.32 -15.99 2.14
N MET A 122 -10.19 -16.09 1.43
CA MET A 122 -10.12 -16.62 0.05
C MET A 122 -9.85 -18.13 -0.01
N GLY A 123 -9.36 -18.71 1.09
CA GLY A 123 -8.74 -20.03 1.08
C GLY A 123 -7.39 -20.04 0.38
N ARG A 124 -6.62 -21.11 0.59
CA ARG A 124 -5.23 -21.24 0.11
C ARG A 124 -5.11 -21.06 -1.40
N GLU A 125 -5.97 -21.74 -2.16
CA GLU A 125 -5.89 -21.77 -3.62
C GLU A 125 -6.15 -20.39 -4.23
N GLY A 126 -7.24 -19.73 -3.82
CA GLY A 126 -7.59 -18.40 -4.31
C GLY A 126 -6.54 -17.34 -3.95
N PHE A 127 -5.99 -17.40 -2.73
CA PHE A 127 -4.95 -16.47 -2.30
C PHE A 127 -3.63 -16.67 -3.07
N VAL A 128 -3.17 -17.92 -3.19
CA VAL A 128 -1.92 -18.22 -3.89
C VAL A 128 -2.01 -17.85 -5.38
N ASN A 129 -3.16 -18.11 -6.01
CA ASN A 129 -3.36 -17.70 -7.40
C ASN A 129 -3.26 -16.18 -7.55
N ALA A 130 -3.98 -15.43 -6.70
CA ALA A 130 -3.94 -13.97 -6.71
C ALA A 130 -2.55 -13.39 -6.44
N TRP A 131 -1.79 -14.03 -5.55
CA TRP A 131 -0.42 -13.65 -5.26
C TRP A 131 0.49 -13.84 -6.46
N ARG A 132 0.45 -15.02 -7.10
CA ARG A 132 1.29 -15.35 -8.25
C ARG A 132 1.00 -14.40 -9.42
N GLU A 133 -0.27 -14.14 -9.71
CA GLU A 133 -0.66 -13.18 -10.74
C GLU A 133 -0.08 -11.78 -10.46
N ALA A 134 -0.07 -11.36 -9.19
CA ALA A 134 0.42 -10.05 -8.81
C ALA A 134 1.95 -9.90 -8.83
N THR A 135 2.67 -10.98 -8.53
CA THR A 135 4.13 -10.99 -8.34
C THR A 135 4.90 -11.56 -9.52
N GLY A 136 4.22 -11.96 -10.60
CA GLY A 136 4.87 -12.56 -11.76
C GLY A 136 5.26 -14.03 -11.53
N GLY A 137 4.52 -14.74 -10.69
CA GLY A 137 4.69 -16.17 -10.44
C GLY A 137 5.40 -16.53 -9.14
N GLU A 138 5.79 -15.55 -8.32
CA GLU A 138 6.38 -15.84 -7.01
C GLU A 138 5.36 -16.53 -6.08
N GLU A 139 5.85 -17.40 -5.20
CA GLU A 139 4.99 -17.99 -4.17
C GLU A 139 4.98 -17.17 -2.88
N PRO A 140 3.80 -17.00 -2.25
CA PRO A 140 3.72 -16.41 -0.93
C PRO A 140 4.35 -17.31 0.12
N ARG A 141 5.10 -16.71 1.05
CA ARG A 141 5.55 -17.40 2.27
C ARG A 141 4.42 -17.48 3.29
N ILE A 142 3.54 -18.46 3.10
CA ILE A 142 2.31 -18.62 3.92
C ILE A 142 2.63 -18.73 5.41
N ASP A 143 3.74 -19.37 5.79
CA ASP A 143 4.14 -19.55 7.18
C ASP A 143 4.54 -18.22 7.86
N GLU A 144 5.02 -17.26 7.07
CA GLU A 144 5.28 -15.89 7.53
C GLU A 144 4.00 -15.05 7.53
N ILE A 145 3.02 -15.36 6.67
CA ILE A 145 1.77 -14.61 6.54
C ILE A 145 0.75 -15.01 7.63
N LYS A 146 0.75 -16.28 8.03
CA LYS A 146 -0.03 -16.75 9.17
C LYS A 146 0.60 -16.27 10.47
N VAL A 147 -0.04 -15.32 11.13
CA VAL A 147 0.24 -15.05 12.54
C VAL A 147 -0.14 -16.31 13.31
N LYS A 148 0.83 -16.95 14.01
CA LYS A 148 0.52 -18.04 14.94
C LYS A 148 -0.53 -17.52 15.93
N GLY A 149 -1.68 -18.17 15.97
CA GLY A 149 -2.79 -17.86 16.87
C GLY A 149 -2.39 -17.94 18.34
#